data_AF-A0A257LYZ6-F1
#
_entry.id   AF-A0A257LYZ6-F1
#
_cell.length_a   1.000
_cell.length_b   1.000
_cell.length_c   1.000
_cell.angle_alpha   90.00
_cell.angle_beta   90.00
_cell.angle_gamma   90.00
#
_symmetry.space_group_name_H-M   'P 1'
#
loop_
_entity.id
_entity.type
_entity.pdbx_description
1 polymer ?
#
loop_
_entity_poly.entity_id
_entity_poly.type
_entity_poly.pdbx_seq_one_letter_code
_entity_poly.pdbx_strand_id
1 'polypeptide(L)'
;MTRRSLAKFFGAFLSVPVLQATPSLQPECLQPKDPLPPGDTRDPVALAFLAALERGGYVTVYYHGGSTPGAMRKFTPQAVFRLVTGGHLYATGTCHLRKETRTLRLDRARLG
;
A
#
# COMPACT_ATOMS: atom_id res chain seq x y z
N MET A 1 47.01 47.45 -17.41
CA MET A 1 47.18 46.40 -16.39
C MET A 1 46.18 46.65 -15.27
N THR A 2 45.35 45.64 -15.02
CA THR A 2 44.15 45.57 -14.18
C THR A 2 44.49 45.42 -12.69
N ARG A 3 43.86 46.21 -11.81
CA ARG A 3 43.70 45.86 -10.38
C ARG A 3 42.34 46.30 -9.87
N ARG A 4 41.38 45.36 -9.90
CA ARG A 4 40.10 45.46 -9.17
C ARG A 4 40.34 44.84 -7.79
N SER A 5 40.14 45.63 -6.73
CA SER A 5 40.11 45.15 -5.35
C SER A 5 38.64 45.03 -4.94
N LEU A 6 38.19 43.80 -4.71
CA LEU A 6 36.79 43.45 -4.44
C LEU A 6 36.57 43.32 -2.93
N ALA A 7 35.43 43.84 -2.50
CA ALA A 7 35.07 44.16 -1.13
C ALA A 7 35.01 42.95 -0.18
N LYS A 8 35.44 43.16 1.07
CA LYS A 8 35.16 42.32 2.23
C LYS A 8 33.74 42.63 2.72
N PHE A 9 32.83 41.67 2.60
CA PHE A 9 31.53 41.72 3.28
C PHE A 9 31.55 40.77 4.48
N PHE A 10 31.25 41.37 5.64
CA PHE A 10 31.14 40.72 6.95
C PHE A 10 29.96 39.75 6.98
N GLY A 11 30.18 38.58 7.59
CA GLY A 11 29.19 37.54 7.77
C GLY A 11 28.03 37.96 8.68
N ALA A 12 26.82 37.74 8.19
CA ALA A 12 25.61 37.73 9.01
C ALA A 12 25.32 36.28 9.42
N PHE A 13 25.57 35.94 10.68
CA PHE A 13 25.04 34.72 11.29
C PHE A 13 23.58 34.96 11.66
N LEU A 14 22.66 34.58 10.77
CA LEU A 14 21.25 34.49 11.11
C LEU A 14 21.02 33.14 11.80
N SER A 15 20.88 33.17 13.12
CA SER A 15 20.41 32.06 13.93
C SER A 15 18.98 31.71 13.52
N VAL A 16 18.82 30.61 12.79
CA VAL A 16 17.50 30.05 12.46
C VAL A 16 16.99 29.29 13.70
N PRO A 17 15.81 29.60 14.25
CA PRO A 17 15.22 28.79 15.30
C PRO A 17 14.86 27.43 14.73
N VAL A 18 15.46 26.38 15.30
CA VAL A 18 15.12 24.98 15.03
C VAL A 18 13.66 24.77 15.42
N LEU A 19 12.78 24.68 14.42
CA LEU A 19 11.43 24.18 14.62
C LEU A 19 11.53 22.77 15.20
N GLN A 20 11.19 22.62 16.48
CA GLN A 20 11.01 21.33 17.11
C GLN A 20 9.89 20.60 16.35
N ALA A 21 10.27 19.54 15.65
CA ALA A 21 9.35 18.65 14.98
C ALA A 21 8.36 18.10 16.02
N THR A 22 7.10 18.45 15.86
CA THR A 22 5.99 17.85 16.60
C THR A 22 6.08 16.33 16.39
N PRO A 23 6.06 15.50 17.44
CA PRO A 23 6.02 14.05 17.24
C PRO A 23 4.78 13.72 16.41
N SER A 24 5.00 13.33 15.16
CA SER A 24 3.91 12.91 14.29
C SER A 24 3.26 11.70 14.96
N LEU A 25 1.98 11.81 15.28
CA LEU A 25 1.13 10.65 15.56
C LEU A 25 1.35 9.68 14.39
N GLN A 26 2.13 8.63 14.62
CA GLN A 26 2.31 7.60 13.62
C GLN A 26 0.90 7.05 13.35
N PRO A 27 0.44 7.01 12.10
CA PRO A 27 -0.85 6.41 11.79
C PRO A 27 -0.78 4.98 12.34
N GLU A 28 -1.64 4.67 13.31
CA GLU A 28 -1.75 3.33 13.87
C GLU A 28 -1.90 2.37 12.69
N CYS A 29 -0.84 1.63 12.43
CA CYS A 29 -0.80 0.67 11.35
C CYS A 29 -1.78 -0.42 11.75
N LEU A 30 -3.01 -0.34 11.23
CA LEU A 30 -4.08 -1.31 11.50
C LEU A 30 -3.52 -2.69 11.19
N GLN A 31 -3.17 -3.41 12.26
CA GLN A 31 -2.63 -4.75 12.13
C GLN A 31 -3.74 -5.66 11.60
N PRO A 32 -3.45 -6.52 10.61
CA PRO A 32 -4.40 -7.52 10.14
C PRO A 32 -4.94 -8.30 11.34
N LYS A 33 -6.25 -8.19 11.62
CA LYS A 33 -6.90 -9.02 12.63
C LYS A 33 -7.40 -10.28 11.94
N ASP A 34 -6.80 -11.38 12.36
CA ASP A 34 -7.12 -12.78 12.09
C ASP A 34 -7.23 -13.20 10.60
N PRO A 35 -6.65 -14.34 10.20
CA PRO A 35 -6.90 -14.91 8.89
C PRO A 35 -8.40 -15.19 8.74
N LEU A 36 -8.99 -14.78 7.61
CA LEU A 36 -10.43 -14.95 7.38
C LEU A 36 -10.79 -16.46 7.33
N PRO A 37 -11.67 -16.97 8.20
CA PRO A 37 -12.15 -18.34 8.10
C PRO A 37 -12.91 -18.57 6.78
N PRO A 38 -12.77 -19.74 6.11
CA PRO A 38 -13.45 -20.01 4.84
C PRO A 38 -14.98 -19.90 4.87
N GLY A 39 -15.62 -20.04 6.04
CA GLY A 39 -17.06 -19.95 6.22
C GLY A 39 -17.64 -18.54 6.36
N ASP A 40 -16.79 -17.52 6.52
CA ASP A 40 -17.21 -16.15 6.90
C ASP A 40 -17.42 -15.21 5.71
N THR A 41 -17.30 -15.72 4.49
CA THR A 41 -17.54 -14.92 3.28
C THR A 41 -18.29 -15.71 2.22
N ARG A 42 -19.26 -15.03 1.60
CA ARG A 42 -19.96 -15.49 0.39
C ARG A 42 -19.53 -14.71 -0.86
N ASP A 43 -18.55 -13.81 -0.71
CA ASP A 43 -18.03 -13.04 -1.84
C ASP A 43 -17.22 -13.97 -2.77
N PRO A 44 -17.65 -14.15 -4.03
CA PRO A 44 -16.96 -15.03 -4.96
C PRO A 44 -15.52 -14.60 -5.22
N VAL A 45 -15.21 -13.31 -5.13
CA VAL A 45 -13.83 -12.81 -5.28
C VAL A 45 -13.00 -13.30 -4.09
N ALA A 46 -13.48 -13.08 -2.86
CA ALA A 46 -12.79 -13.55 -1.66
C ALA A 46 -12.56 -15.07 -1.66
N LEU A 47 -13.57 -15.84 -2.06
CA LEU A 47 -13.45 -17.30 -2.18
C LEU A 47 -12.38 -17.71 -3.20
N ALA A 48 -12.27 -17.02 -4.34
CA ALA A 48 -11.22 -17.29 -5.32
C ALA A 48 -9.82 -16.97 -4.79
N PHE A 49 -9.67 -15.92 -3.98
CA PHE A 49 -8.41 -15.59 -3.32
C PHE A 49 -8.03 -16.62 -2.25
N LEU A 50 -8.99 -17.08 -1.44
CA LEU A 50 -8.76 -18.13 -0.45
C LEU A 50 -8.36 -19.45 -1.12
N ALA A 51 -9.07 -19.87 -2.17
CA ALA A 51 -8.70 -21.06 -2.93
C ALA A 51 -7.31 -20.93 -3.59
N ALA A 52 -6.96 -19.72 -4.06
CA ALA A 52 -5.62 -19.46 -4.59
C ALA A 52 -4.53 -19.51 -3.50
N LEU A 53 -4.84 -19.07 -2.27
CA LEU A 53 -3.94 -19.15 -1.13
C LEU A 53 -3.70 -20.61 -0.72
N GLU A 54 -4.77 -21.41 -0.60
CA GLU A 54 -4.70 -22.84 -0.22
C GLU A 54 -3.87 -23.67 -1.22
N ARG A 55 -4.01 -23.40 -2.52
CA ARG A 55 -3.26 -24.12 -3.56
C ARG A 55 -1.86 -23.56 -3.84
N GLY A 56 -1.43 -22.49 -3.16
CA GLY A 56 -0.17 -21.79 -3.46
C GLY A 56 -0.12 -21.18 -4.87
N GLY A 57 -1.27 -20.79 -5.42
CA GLY A 57 -1.43 -20.36 -6.80
C GLY A 57 -1.60 -18.85 -6.97
N TYR A 58 -2.25 -18.46 -8.07
CA TYR A 58 -2.61 -17.08 -8.33
C TYR A 58 -4.09 -16.97 -8.72
N VAL A 59 -4.61 -15.75 -8.66
CA VAL A 59 -5.91 -15.37 -9.21
C VAL A 59 -5.70 -14.27 -10.26
N THR A 60 -6.55 -14.27 -11.28
CA THR A 60 -6.59 -13.20 -12.27
C THR A 60 -7.82 -12.33 -12.00
N VAL A 61 -7.61 -11.02 -11.84
CA VAL A 61 -8.69 -10.07 -11.53
C VAL A 61 -8.56 -8.78 -12.31
N TYR A 62 -9.69 -8.18 -12.69
CA TYR A 62 -9.77 -6.78 -13.07
C TYR A 62 -9.90 -5.94 -11.79
N TYR A 63 -8.90 -5.09 -11.52
CA TYR A 63 -8.89 -4.29 -10.29
C TYR A 63 -9.19 -2.81 -10.55
N HIS A 64 -10.26 -2.29 -9.97
CA HIS A 64 -10.74 -0.93 -10.16
C HIS A 64 -10.24 0.04 -9.06
N GLY A 65 -9.07 -0.24 -8.48
CA GLY A 65 -8.40 0.61 -7.49
C GLY A 65 -6.98 1.04 -7.86
N GLY A 66 -6.48 2.04 -7.13
CA GLY A 66 -5.16 2.63 -7.35
C GLY A 66 -5.06 3.45 -8.64
N SER A 67 -3.84 3.62 -9.14
CA SER A 67 -3.52 4.50 -10.29
C SER A 67 -3.79 3.89 -11.67
N THR A 68 -4.16 2.60 -11.74
CA THR A 68 -4.46 1.89 -13.01
C THR A 68 -5.72 1.04 -12.83
N PRO A 69 -6.90 1.70 -12.75
CA PRO A 69 -8.17 1.01 -12.58
C PRO A 69 -8.56 0.24 -13.86
N GLY A 70 -9.17 -0.93 -13.68
CA GLY A 70 -9.64 -1.78 -14.77
C GLY A 70 -8.57 -2.64 -15.44
N ALA A 71 -7.29 -2.47 -15.09
CA ALA A 71 -6.23 -3.35 -15.57
C ALA A 71 -6.38 -4.76 -14.99
N MET A 72 -6.18 -5.77 -15.85
CA MET A 72 -6.10 -7.17 -15.43
C MET A 72 -4.81 -7.40 -14.63
N ARG A 73 -4.93 -8.11 -13.51
CA ARG A 73 -3.82 -8.42 -12.60
C ARG A 73 -3.80 -9.90 -12.31
N LYS A 74 -2.66 -10.53 -12.62
CA LYS A 74 -2.27 -11.80 -12.03
C LYS A 74 -1.74 -11.52 -10.62
N PHE A 75 -2.34 -12.12 -9.61
CA PHE A 75 -2.05 -11.84 -8.20
C PHE A 75 -1.88 -13.14 -7.41
N THR A 76 -0.74 -13.31 -6.74
CA THR A 76 -0.45 -14.44 -5.85
C THR A 76 -0.70 -14.00 -4.41
N PRO A 77 -1.80 -14.42 -3.77
CA PRO A 77 -2.11 -14.00 -2.41
C PRO A 77 -1.16 -14.64 -1.40
N GLN A 78 -0.87 -13.90 -0.34
CA GLN A 78 -0.12 -14.33 0.84
C GLN A 78 -1.01 -14.34 2.09
N ALA A 79 -2.01 -13.45 2.16
CA ALA A 79 -3.04 -13.49 3.19
C ALA A 79 -4.33 -12.80 2.71
N VAL A 80 -5.47 -13.22 3.28
CA VAL A 80 -6.79 -12.60 3.13
C VAL A 80 -7.31 -12.26 4.53
N PHE A 81 -7.68 -11.01 4.76
CA PHE A 81 -8.01 -10.51 6.11
C PHE A 81 -8.99 -9.34 6.08
N ARG A 82 -9.50 -8.98 7.27
CA ARG A 82 -10.17 -7.70 7.51
C ARG A 82 -9.32 -6.87 8.46
N LEU A 83 -9.35 -5.54 8.31
CA LEU A 83 -8.71 -4.64 9.26
C LEU A 83 -9.53 -4.49 10.55
N VAL A 84 -10.86 -4.53 10.40
CA VAL A 84 -11.83 -4.46 11.50
C VAL A 84 -12.98 -5.43 11.23
N THR A 85 -13.61 -5.95 12.30
CA THR A 85 -14.79 -6.82 12.19
C THR A 85 -15.90 -6.11 11.42
N GLY A 86 -16.48 -6.80 10.43
CA GLY A 86 -17.52 -6.23 9.54
C GLY A 86 -17.00 -5.23 8.48
N GLY A 87 -15.70 -4.87 8.50
CA GLY A 87 -15.10 -3.96 7.51
C GLY A 87 -14.83 -4.62 6.16
N HIS A 88 -14.15 -3.93 5.24
CA HIS A 88 -13.83 -4.49 3.93
C HIS A 88 -12.86 -5.68 4.00
N LEU A 89 -12.94 -6.55 2.99
CA LEU A 89 -11.96 -7.62 2.77
C LEU A 89 -10.76 -7.10 2.00
N TYR A 90 -9.58 -7.52 2.44
CA TYR A 90 -8.31 -7.21 1.83
C TYR A 90 -7.55 -8.49 1.53
N ALA A 91 -6.75 -8.46 0.47
CA ALA A 91 -5.73 -9.47 0.22
C ALA A 91 -4.37 -8.81 0.03
N THR A 92 -3.35 -9.29 0.73
CA THR A 92 -1.96 -8.91 0.49
C THR A 92 -1.26 -10.03 -0.27
N GLY A 93 -0.30 -9.68 -1.12
CA GLY A 93 0.42 -10.64 -1.94
C GLY A 93 1.14 -10.00 -3.12
N THR A 94 1.71 -10.83 -3.98
CA THR A 94 2.53 -10.37 -5.11
C THR A 94 1.65 -10.04 -6.32
N CYS A 95 1.70 -8.77 -6.75
CA CYS A 95 1.10 -8.31 -8.00
C CYS A 95 2.11 -8.47 -9.14
N HIS A 96 1.88 -9.42 -10.05
CA HIS A 96 2.83 -9.74 -11.12
C HIS A 96 2.96 -8.64 -12.17
N LEU A 97 1.91 -7.84 -12.37
CA LEU A 97 1.97 -6.66 -13.24
C LEU A 97 2.95 -5.60 -12.72
N ARG A 98 3.07 -5.48 -11.39
CA ARG A 98 3.94 -4.49 -10.72
C ARG A 98 5.25 -5.08 -10.20
N LYS A 99 5.37 -6.41 -10.17
CA LYS A 99 6.51 -7.15 -9.60
C LYS A 99 6.79 -6.79 -8.14
N GLU A 100 5.74 -6.53 -7.37
CA GLU A 100 5.82 -6.03 -5.99
C GLU A 100 4.68 -6.59 -5.12
N THR A 101 4.91 -6.63 -3.81
CA THR A 101 3.87 -6.92 -2.82
C THR A 101 2.92 -5.73 -2.70
N ARG A 102 1.61 -6.00 -2.79
CA ARG A 102 0.55 -4.99 -2.72
C ARG A 102 -0.64 -5.53 -1.94
N THR A 103 -1.44 -4.62 -1.39
CA THR A 103 -2.71 -4.94 -0.75
C THR A 103 -3.86 -4.48 -1.65
N LEU A 104 -4.77 -5.40 -1.97
CA LEU A 104 -5.98 -5.14 -2.75
C LEU A 104 -7.20 -5.15 -1.84
N ARG A 105 -8.14 -4.23 -2.06
CA ARG A 105 -9.47 -4.28 -1.43
C ARG A 105 -10.40 -5.08 -2.35
N LEU A 106 -10.94 -6.20 -1.86
CA LEU A 106 -11.55 -7.22 -2.73
C LEU A 106 -12.90 -6.79 -3.34
N ASP A 107 -13.62 -5.87 -2.70
CA ASP A 107 -14.81 -5.21 -3.26
C ASP A 107 -14.53 -4.40 -4.55
N ARG A 108 -13.27 -4.06 -4.80
CA ARG A 108 -12.82 -3.35 -6.01
C ARG A 108 -12.24 -4.28 -7.07
N ALA A 109 -12.25 -5.59 -6.84
CA ALA A 109 -11.80 -6.59 -7.79
C ALA A 109 -13.01 -7.28 -8.43
N ARG A 110 -12.86 -7.67 -9.70
CA ARG A 110 -13.76 -8.58 -10.40
C ARG A 110 -12.95 -9.74 -10.92
N LEU A 111 -13.48 -10.95 -10.84
CA LEU A 111 -12.85 -12.12 -11.44
C LEU A 111 -12.73 -11.89 -12.95
N GLY A 112 -11.54 -12.19 -13.49
CA GLY A 112 -11.25 -12.11 -14.91
C GLY A 112 -11.20 -13.47 -15.59
#